data_AF-A0A2T7P8E7-F1
#
_entry.id   AF-A0A2T7P8E7-F1
#
_cell.length_a   1.000
_cell.length_b   1.000
_cell.length_c   1.000
_cell.angle_alpha   90.00
_cell.angle_beta   90.00
_cell.angle_gamma   90.00
#
_symmetry.space_group_name_H-M   'P 1'
#
loop_
_entity.id
_entity.type
_entity.pdbx_description
1 polymer ?
#
loop_
_entity_poly.entity_id
_entity_poly.type
_entity_poly.pdbx_seq_one_letter_code
_entity_poly.pdbx_strand_id
1 'polypeptide(L)'
;MPLELAVQAVMMQGVSFRKAAKLFGVGISQLFSSVSKRRGKVSAPRTGLLRKDDEQLLVRRGLEVAHLGVKATRVAVTTLAAKLAEKNRQPFKNYMPCYVWWHKFRRTHAALDEALARASTSAAEDDKFEPDRT
;
A
#
# COMPACT_ATOMS: atom_id res chain seq x y z
N MET A 1 9.98 -37.20 21.82
CA MET A 1 9.47 -36.24 20.80
C MET A 1 8.93 -34.95 21.47
N PRO A 2 9.76 -34.14 22.15
CA PRO A 2 9.29 -32.97 22.92
C PRO A 2 8.85 -31.79 22.03
N LEU A 3 9.47 -31.63 20.86
CA LEU A 3 9.19 -30.52 19.94
C LEU A 3 7.77 -30.57 19.37
N GLU A 4 7.28 -31.75 19.01
CA GLU A 4 5.97 -31.88 18.35
C GLU A 4 4.81 -31.64 19.31
N LEU A 5 4.94 -32.12 20.54
CA LEU A 5 3.98 -31.85 21.62
C LEU A 5 3.91 -30.35 21.94
N ALA A 6 5.06 -29.67 21.95
CA ALA A 6 5.12 -28.23 22.14
C ALA A 6 4.42 -27.46 21.01
N VAL A 7 4.61 -27.88 19.75
CA VAL A 7 3.94 -27.31 18.58
C VAL A 7 2.42 -27.52 18.66
N GLN A 8 1.98 -28.72 19.05
CA GLN A 8 0.57 -29.04 19.19
C GLN A 8 -0.09 -28.23 20.32
N ALA A 9 0.59 -28.04 21.45
CA ALA A 9 0.10 -27.21 22.54
C ALA A 9 -0.08 -25.73 22.12
N VAL A 10 0.83 -25.20 21.29
CA VAL A 10 0.70 -23.83 20.77
C VAL A 10 -0.42 -23.73 19.72
N MET A 11 -0.53 -24.71 18.82
CA MET A 11 -1.46 -24.63 17.68
C MET A 11 -2.90 -25.04 18.04
N MET A 12 -3.08 -26.07 18.86
CA MET A 12 -4.38 -26.67 19.19
C MET A 12 -4.92 -26.21 20.54
N GLN A 13 -4.05 -26.08 21.55
CA GLN A 13 -4.47 -25.75 22.93
C GLN A 13 -4.37 -24.25 23.24
N GLY A 14 -3.86 -23.42 22.31
CA GLY A 14 -3.75 -21.97 22.48
C GLY A 14 -2.73 -21.52 23.54
N VAL A 15 -1.77 -22.38 23.90
CA VAL A 15 -0.76 -22.06 24.91
C VAL A 15 0.28 -21.08 24.35
N SER A 16 0.71 -20.10 25.16
CA SER A 16 1.72 -19.14 24.73
C SER A 16 3.08 -19.83 24.46
N PHE A 17 3.84 -19.32 23.48
CA PHE A 17 5.14 -19.87 23.11
C PHE A 17 6.11 -20.01 24.30
N ARG A 18 6.11 -19.05 25.23
CA ARG A 18 6.97 -19.11 26.43
C ARG A 18 6.54 -20.20 27.39
N LYS A 19 5.23 -20.38 27.59
CA LYS A 19 4.68 -21.42 28.48
C LYS A 19 4.91 -22.81 27.89
N ALA A 20 4.69 -22.98 26.59
CA ALA A 20 4.99 -24.24 25.89
C ALA A 20 6.50 -24.56 25.91
N ALA A 21 7.37 -23.57 25.67
CA ALA A 21 8.83 -23.75 25.74
C ALA A 21 9.28 -24.23 27.13
N LYS A 22 8.74 -23.64 28.20
CA LYS A 22 9.05 -24.02 29.59
C LYS A 22 8.51 -25.41 29.96
N LEU A 23 7.32 -25.76 29.49
CA LEU A 23 6.67 -27.05 29.80
C LEU A 23 7.35 -28.23 29.10
N PHE A 24 7.83 -28.04 27.88
CA PHE A 24 8.40 -29.13 27.08
C PHE A 24 9.93 -29.08 26.95
N GLY A 25 10.59 -28.11 27.60
CA GLY A 25 12.05 -27.98 27.60
C GLY A 25 12.63 -27.66 26.21
N VAL A 26 11.90 -26.89 25.39
CA VAL A 26 12.30 -26.59 24.01
C VAL A 26 12.66 -25.11 23.89
N GLY A 27 13.72 -24.80 23.13
CA GLY A 27 14.09 -23.42 22.82
C GLY A 27 12.97 -22.67 22.08
N ILE A 28 12.65 -21.46 22.53
CA ILE A 28 11.57 -20.64 21.96
C ILE A 28 11.75 -20.43 20.44
N SER A 29 12.97 -20.19 19.99
CA SER A 29 13.29 -19.97 18.57
C SER A 29 13.00 -21.21 17.71
N GLN A 30 13.29 -22.41 18.23
CA GLN A 30 13.04 -23.67 17.54
C GLN A 30 11.53 -23.96 17.44
N LEU A 31 10.80 -23.66 18.51
CA LEU A 31 9.35 -23.77 18.54
C LEU A 31 8.69 -22.79 17.55
N PHE A 32 9.15 -21.53 17.53
CA PHE A 32 8.63 -20.51 16.61
C PHE A 32 8.90 -20.88 15.14
N SER A 33 10.13 -21.27 14.81
CA SER A 33 10.51 -21.75 13.47
C SER A 33 9.62 -22.92 13.01
N SER A 34 9.37 -23.88 13.90
CA SER A 34 8.54 -25.06 13.60
C SER A 34 7.06 -24.71 13.40
N VAL A 35 6.49 -23.84 14.24
CA VAL A 35 5.10 -23.36 14.11
C VAL A 35 4.93 -22.50 12.85
N SER A 36 5.88 -21.61 12.54
CA SER A 36 5.85 -20.77 11.34
C SER A 36 5.96 -21.59 10.05
N LYS A 37 6.76 -22.67 10.03
CA LYS A 37 6.80 -23.60 8.90
C LYS A 37 5.46 -24.32 8.72
N ARG A 38 4.82 -24.77 9.81
CA ARG A 38 3.54 -25.51 9.76
C ARG A 38 2.31 -24.64 9.48
N ARG A 39 2.29 -23.38 9.91
CA ARG A 39 1.22 -22.41 9.57
C ARG A 39 1.26 -21.96 8.11
N GLY A 40 2.31 -22.31 7.37
CA GLY A 40 2.57 -21.80 6.03
C GLY A 40 2.96 -20.31 6.08
N LYS A 41 3.73 -19.87 5.09
CA LYS A 41 3.83 -18.43 4.81
C LYS A 41 2.46 -18.02 4.31
N VAL A 42 1.66 -17.34 5.14
CA VAL A 42 0.56 -16.51 4.64
C VAL A 42 1.20 -15.35 3.88
N SER A 43 1.61 -15.62 2.64
CA SER A 43 1.94 -14.62 1.65
C SER A 43 0.61 -14.01 1.19
N ALA A 44 -0.08 -13.32 2.10
CA ALA A 44 -0.99 -12.30 1.64
C ALA A 44 -0.16 -11.38 0.73
N PRO A 45 -0.61 -11.07 -0.51
CA PRO A 45 0.08 -10.11 -1.33
C PRO A 45 0.11 -8.80 -0.54
N ARG A 46 1.25 -8.50 0.08
CA ARG A 46 1.43 -7.30 0.93
C ARG A 46 1.26 -6.00 0.15
N THR A 47 1.28 -6.09 -1.17
CA THR A 47 0.83 -5.04 -2.07
C THR A 47 -0.52 -5.45 -2.61
N GLY A 48 -1.60 -4.96 -2.01
CA GLY A 48 -2.83 -4.75 -2.76
C GLY A 48 -2.45 -3.87 -3.94
N LEU A 49 -2.48 -4.44 -5.15
CA LEU A 49 -2.47 -3.64 -6.35
C LEU A 49 -3.93 -3.32 -6.62
N LEU A 50 -4.18 -2.07 -6.99
CA LEU A 50 -5.49 -1.70 -7.49
C LEU A 50 -5.68 -2.44 -8.83
N ARG A 51 -6.91 -2.80 -9.21
CA ARG A 51 -7.11 -3.44 -10.52
C ARG A 51 -6.60 -2.51 -11.61
N LYS A 52 -6.00 -3.08 -12.66
CA LYS A 52 -5.42 -2.31 -13.78
C LYS A 52 -6.41 -1.31 -14.38
N ASP A 53 -7.68 -1.69 -14.49
CA ASP A 53 -8.73 -0.81 -15.03
C ASP A 53 -8.97 0.42 -14.16
N ASP A 54 -8.97 0.24 -12.83
CA ASP A 54 -9.12 1.33 -11.87
C ASP A 54 -7.87 2.22 -11.85
N GLU A 55 -6.68 1.64 -12.00
CA GLU A 55 -5.43 2.40 -12.12
C GLU A 55 -5.44 3.26 -13.39
N GLN A 56 -5.89 2.71 -14.52
CA GLN A 56 -6.02 3.49 -15.76
C GLN A 56 -7.05 4.62 -15.63
N LEU A 57 -8.15 4.39 -14.92
CA LEU A 57 -9.15 5.43 -14.67
C LEU A 57 -8.58 6.57 -13.82
N LEU A 58 -7.77 6.26 -12.80
CA LEU A 58 -7.03 7.26 -12.03
C LEU A 58 -6.06 8.04 -12.89
N VAL A 59 -5.33 7.37 -13.79
CA VAL A 59 -4.39 8.02 -14.70
C VAL A 59 -5.11 8.97 -15.64
N ARG A 60 -6.20 8.55 -16.28
CA ARG A 60 -7.00 9.40 -17.18
C ARG A 60 -7.49 10.66 -16.48
N ARG A 61 -8.09 10.51 -15.30
CA ARG A 61 -8.54 11.65 -14.49
C ARG A 61 -7.38 12.54 -14.06
N GLY A 62 -6.23 11.96 -13.71
CA GLY A 62 -5.03 12.73 -13.36
C GLY A 62 -4.51 13.57 -14.52
N LEU A 63 -4.54 13.03 -15.74
CA LEU A 63 -4.18 13.76 -16.96
C LEU A 63 -5.19 14.86 -17.29
N GLU A 64 -6.49 14.58 -17.20
CA GLU A 64 -7.54 15.60 -17.38
C GLU A 64 -7.36 16.78 -16.42
N VAL A 65 -7.09 16.49 -15.14
CA VAL A 65 -6.84 17.53 -14.12
C VAL A 65 -5.54 18.29 -14.40
N ALA A 66 -4.49 17.61 -14.87
CA ALA A 66 -3.25 18.27 -15.28
C ALA A 66 -3.45 19.20 -16.49
N HIS A 67 -4.31 18.83 -17.44
CA HIS A 67 -4.69 19.71 -18.56
C HIS A 67 -5.42 20.98 -18.11
N LEU A 68 -6.14 20.93 -16.99
CA LEU A 68 -6.78 22.10 -16.38
C LEU A 68 -5.80 22.98 -15.58
N GLY A 69 -4.50 22.69 -15.59
CA GLY A 69 -3.49 23.41 -14.81
C GLY A 69 -3.54 23.14 -13.31
N VAL A 70 -4.38 22.20 -12.86
CA VAL A 70 -4.53 21.89 -11.45
C VAL A 70 -3.53 20.82 -11.03
N LYS A 71 -2.75 21.11 -9.99
CA LYS A 71 -1.77 20.18 -9.44
C LYS A 71 -2.47 19.07 -8.64
N ALA A 72 -2.52 17.85 -9.19
CA ALA A 72 -2.95 16.69 -8.43
C ALA A 72 -1.91 16.34 -7.35
N THR A 73 -2.27 16.57 -6.09
CA THR A 73 -1.41 16.20 -4.96
C THR A 73 -1.46 14.69 -4.71
N ARG A 74 -0.40 14.14 -4.10
CA ARG A 74 -0.40 12.74 -3.62
C ARG A 74 -1.67 12.41 -2.83
N VAL A 75 -2.07 13.31 -1.93
CA VAL A 75 -3.26 13.14 -1.09
C VAL A 75 -4.51 12.97 -1.97
N ALA A 76 -4.71 13.84 -2.96
CA ALA A 76 -5.85 13.75 -3.87
C ALA A 76 -5.89 12.40 -4.62
N VAL A 77 -4.75 11.96 -5.16
CA VAL A 77 -4.67 10.69 -5.90
C VAL A 77 -4.93 9.50 -4.96
N THR A 78 -4.34 9.50 -3.76
CA THR A 78 -4.57 8.42 -2.78
C THR A 78 -6.00 8.37 -2.28
N THR A 79 -6.66 9.52 -2.11
CA THR A 79 -8.06 9.59 -1.68
C THR A 79 -9.01 9.09 -2.77
N LEU A 80 -8.74 9.43 -4.03
CA LEU A 80 -9.50 8.89 -5.17
C LEU A 80 -9.32 7.37 -5.31
N ALA A 81 -8.08 6.90 -5.17
CA ALA A 81 -7.78 5.47 -5.18
C ALA A 81 -8.47 4.74 -4.01
N ALA A 82 -8.55 5.35 -2.83
CA ALA A 82 -9.27 4.78 -1.69
C ALA A 82 -10.78 4.65 -1.95
N LYS A 83 -11.41 5.69 -2.53
CA LYS A 83 -12.83 5.63 -2.92
C LYS A 83 -13.11 4.56 -3.98
N LEU A 84 -12.22 4.38 -4.94
CA LEU A 84 -12.32 3.31 -5.94
C LEU A 84 -12.13 1.92 -5.31
N ALA A 85 -11.16 1.78 -4.41
CA ALA A 85 -10.91 0.56 -3.68
C ALA A 85 -12.12 0.16 -2.80
N GLU A 86 -12.77 1.13 -2.15
CA GLU A 86 -13.98 0.91 -1.36
C GLU A 86 -15.15 0.47 -2.24
N LYS A 87 -15.41 1.19 -3.35
CA LYS A 87 -16.47 0.86 -4.31
C LYS A 87 -16.31 -0.55 -4.88
N ASN A 88 -15.08 -0.93 -5.24
CA ASN A 88 -14.77 -2.21 -5.88
C ASN A 88 -14.36 -3.31 -4.89
N ARG A 89 -14.52 -3.07 -3.57
CA ARG A 89 -14.17 -4.01 -2.48
C ARG A 89 -12.78 -4.62 -2.62
N GLN A 90 -11.79 -3.80 -2.94
CA GLN A 90 -10.43 -4.25 -3.19
C GLN A 90 -9.64 -4.54 -1.91
N PRO A 91 -8.60 -5.41 -1.96
CA PRO A 91 -7.95 -5.98 -0.79
C PRO A 91 -6.92 -5.03 -0.12
N PHE A 92 -7.21 -3.74 -0.09
CA PHE A 92 -6.42 -2.79 0.69
C PHE A 92 -6.87 -2.80 2.15
N LYS A 93 -5.90 -2.71 3.08
CA LYS A 93 -6.21 -2.50 4.50
C LYS A 93 -6.96 -1.16 4.63
N ASN A 94 -8.19 -1.20 5.15
CA ASN A 94 -9.10 -0.04 5.24
C ASN A 94 -9.34 0.66 3.89
N TYR A 95 -9.26 -0.08 2.78
CA TYR A 95 -9.36 0.46 1.41
C TYR A 95 -8.32 1.53 1.07
N MET A 96 -7.31 1.75 1.92
CA MET A 96 -6.38 2.85 1.74
C MET A 96 -5.09 2.36 1.07
N PRO A 97 -4.70 2.93 -0.08
CA PRO A 97 -3.44 2.58 -0.71
C PRO A 97 -2.26 2.97 0.17
N CYS A 98 -1.31 2.04 0.33
CA CYS A 98 -0.14 2.28 1.16
C CYS A 98 0.96 3.04 0.40
N TYR A 99 1.96 3.51 1.13
CA TYR A 99 3.14 4.18 0.56
C TYR A 99 3.82 3.36 -0.56
N VAL A 100 3.91 2.04 -0.37
CA VAL A 100 4.51 1.12 -1.36
C VAL A 100 3.71 1.11 -2.66
N TRP A 101 2.37 1.16 -2.58
CA TRP A 101 1.52 1.27 -3.77
C TRP A 101 1.77 2.59 -4.50
N TRP A 102 1.83 3.72 -3.78
CA TRP A 102 2.08 5.04 -4.39
C TRP A 102 3.40 5.08 -5.18
N HIS A 103 4.48 4.54 -4.61
CA HIS A 103 5.77 4.49 -5.29
C HIS A 103 5.75 3.60 -6.54
N LYS A 104 5.04 2.47 -6.48
CA LYS A 104 4.84 1.63 -7.67
C LYS A 104 4.01 2.35 -8.72
N PHE A 105 2.89 2.95 -8.33
CA PHE A 105 1.97 3.68 -9.21
C PHE A 105 2.67 4.84 -9.94
N ARG A 106 3.47 5.65 -9.25
CA ARG A 106 4.28 6.71 -9.90
C ARG A 106 5.27 6.14 -10.90
N ARG A 107 5.95 5.04 -10.55
CA ARG A 107 6.96 4.41 -11.41
C ARG A 107 6.33 3.76 -12.65
N THR A 108 5.13 3.19 -12.54
CA THR A 108 4.43 2.58 -13.68
C THR A 108 3.79 3.62 -14.59
N HIS A 109 3.47 4.81 -14.08
CA HIS A 109 2.79 5.87 -14.83
C HIS A 109 3.61 7.17 -14.87
N ALA A 110 4.82 7.09 -15.43
CA ALA A 110 5.73 8.24 -15.57
C ALA A 110 5.09 9.42 -16.33
N ALA A 111 4.26 9.13 -17.33
CA ALA A 111 3.54 10.16 -18.10
C ALA A 111 2.64 11.06 -17.25
N LEU A 112 2.04 10.53 -16.19
CA LEU A 112 1.23 11.32 -15.26
C LEU A 112 2.11 12.21 -14.38
N ASP A 113 3.27 11.72 -13.97
CA ASP A 113 4.24 12.48 -13.17
C ASP A 113 4.81 13.67 -13.96
N GLU A 114 5.14 13.45 -15.24
CA GLU A 114 5.59 14.50 -16.16
C GLU A 114 4.50 15.54 -16.44
N ALA A 115 3.25 15.10 -16.64
CA ALA A 115 2.13 16.00 -16.88
C ALA A 115 1.85 16.89 -15.65
N LEU A 116 1.92 16.31 -14.45
CA LEU A 116 1.76 17.06 -13.20
C LEU A 116 2.92 18.03 -12.94
N ALA A 117 4.14 17.65 -13.30
CA ALA A 117 5.29 18.54 -13.24
C ALA A 117 5.11 19.74 -14.18
N ARG A 118 4.70 19.50 -15.43
CA ARG A 118 4.43 20.56 -16.42
C ARG A 118 3.31 21.53 -15.99
N ALA A 119 2.22 21.01 -15.44
CA ALA A 119 1.12 21.84 -14.93
C ALA A 119 1.57 22.75 -13.77
N SER A 120 2.56 22.32 -12.98
CA SER A 120 3.09 23.16 -11.89
C SER A 120 4.03 24.28 -12.36
N THR A 121 4.64 24.14 -13.52
CA THR A 121 5.47 25.20 -14.13
C THR A 121 4.62 26.27 -14.82
N SER A 122 3.56 25.90 -15.53
CA SER A 122 2.69 26.89 -16.22
C SER A 122 1.94 27.80 -15.23
N ALA A 123 1.46 27.25 -14.12
CA ALA A 123 0.81 28.04 -13.06
C ALA A 123 1.74 29.04 -12.35
N ALA A 124 3.06 28.87 -12.45
CA ALA A 124 4.04 29.78 -11.86
C ALA A 124 4.42 30.94 -12.80
N GLU A 125 4.13 30.83 -14.11
CA GLU A 125 4.44 31.87 -15.10
C GLU A 125 3.32 32.92 -15.19
N ASP A 126 2.06 32.53 -14.96
CA ASP A 126 0.90 33.43 -14.99
C ASP A 126 0.82 34.40 -13.79
N ASP A 127 1.64 34.21 -12.75
CA ASP A 127 1.66 35.07 -11.54
C ASP A 127 2.64 36.26 -11.67
N LYS A 128 3.29 36.43 -12.83
CA LYS A 128 4.01 37.67 -13.18
C LYS A 128 3.08 38.65 -13.88
N PHE A 129 2.01 39.06 -13.20
CA PHE A 129 1.27 40.25 -13.61
C PHE A 129 2.08 41.48 -13.17
N GLU A 130 2.86 42.07 -14.09
CA GLU A 130 3.36 43.43 -13.88
C GLU A 130 2.15 44.38 -13.91
N PRO A 131 1.80 45.07 -12.81
CA PRO A 131 0.79 46.10 -12.89
C PRO A 131 1.34 47.22 -13.76
N ASP A 132 0.75 47.40 -14.93
CA ASP A 132 1.00 48.53 -15.82
C ASP A 132 0.98 49.82 -14.99
N ARG A 133 2.14 50.45 -14.88
CA ARG A 133 2.29 51.80 -14.35
C ARG A 133 1.83 52.77 -15.42
N THR A 134 0.61 53.27 -15.29
CA THR A 134 0.19 54.57 -15.87
C THR A 134 -0.79 55.25 -14.95
#